data_AF-A0A1J4SXI8-F1
#
_entry.id   AF-A0A1J4SXI8-F1
#
_cell.length_a   1.000
_cell.length_b   1.000
_cell.length_c   1.000
_cell.angle_alpha   90.00
_cell.angle_beta   90.00
_cell.angle_gamma   90.00
#
_symmetry.space_group_name_H-M   'P 1'
#
loop_
_entity.id
_entity.type
_entity.pdbx_description
1 polymer ?
#
loop_
_entity_poly.entity_id
_entity_poly.type
_entity_poly.pdbx_seq_one_letter_code
_entity_poly.pdbx_strand_id
1 'polypeptide(L)' 'MDKDLPGWKELPERGEFAPILDWMRRHIHSQGRKYPPEQLLKREIGEGIRAEPFLDYIKGKYSRIYGF' A
#
# COMPACT_ATOMS: atom_id res chain seq x y z
N MET A 1 -5.29 -1.72 2.51
CA MET A 1 -4.34 -1.89 3.62
C MET A 1 -4.70 -1.03 4.84
N ASP A 2 -4.70 0.31 4.79
CA ASP A 2 -5.03 1.13 6.00
C ASP A 2 -6.37 0.74 6.66
N LYS A 3 -7.36 0.31 5.86
CA LYS A 3 -8.65 -0.20 6.36
C LYS A 3 -8.58 -1.63 6.92
N ASP A 4 -7.76 -2.50 6.32
CA ASP A 4 -7.76 -3.95 6.58
C ASP A 4 -6.72 -4.36 7.62
N LEU A 5 -5.66 -3.56 7.75
CA LEU A 5 -4.56 -3.71 8.69
C LEU A 5 -4.24 -2.33 9.27
N PRO A 6 -5.11 -1.81 10.16
CA PRO A 6 -4.86 -0.52 10.81
C PRO A 6 -3.57 -0.59 11.63
N GLY A 7 -2.77 0.47 11.58
CA GLY A 7 -1.48 0.52 12.29
C GLY A 7 -0.39 -0.37 11.66
N TRP A 8 -0.49 -0.70 10.37
CA TRP A 8 0.54 -1.50 9.69
C TRP A 8 1.89 -0.78 9.59
N LYS A 9 1.91 0.56 9.69
CA LYS A 9 3.11 1.38 9.52
C LYS A 9 4.07 1.26 10.72
N GLU A 10 3.54 0.85 11.86
CA GLU A 10 4.25 0.65 13.13
C GLU A 10 4.86 -0.76 13.23
N LEU A 11 4.37 -1.72 12.44
CA LEU A 11 4.85 -3.11 12.46
C LEU A 11 6.33 -3.25 12.04
N PRO A 12 6.81 -2.55 10.99
CA PRO A 12 8.23 -2.59 10.62
C PRO A 12 9.17 -2.11 11.72
N GLU A 13 8.74 -1.15 12.55
CA GLU A 13 9.55 -0.64 13.68
C GLU A 13 9.80 -1.74 14.73
N ARG A 14 8.93 -2.74 14.81
CA ARG A 14 9.02 -3.91 15.69
C ARG A 14 9.63 -5.13 15.03
N GLY A 15 10.01 -5.03 13.75
CA GLY A 15 10.47 -6.16 12.94
C GLY A 15 9.36 -7.12 12.50
N GLU A 16 8.09 -6.73 12.63
CA GLU A 16 6.94 -7.56 12.31
C GLU A 16 6.49 -7.38 10.85
N PHE A 17 7.09 -8.13 9.92
CA PHE A 17 6.76 -8.02 8.49
C PHE A 17 5.70 -9.01 8.00
N ALA A 18 5.45 -10.08 8.76
CA ALA A 18 4.54 -11.16 8.35
C ALA A 18 3.11 -10.65 8.05
N PRO A 19 2.49 -9.77 8.86
CA PRO A 19 1.13 -9.29 8.58
C PRO A 19 1.03 -8.50 7.27
N ILE A 20 2.05 -7.68 6.97
CA ILE A 20 2.14 -6.89 5.73
C ILE A 20 2.25 -7.83 4.53
N LEU A 21 3.17 -8.81 4.62
CA LEU A 21 3.40 -9.77 3.55
C LEU A 21 2.16 -10.64 3.29
N ASP A 22 1.47 -11.08 4.33
CA ASP A 22 0.27 -11.92 4.19
C ASP A 22 -0.91 -11.15 3.62
N TRP A 23 -1.02 -9.84 3.90
CA TRP A 23 -1.98 -8.98 3.22
C TRP A 23 -1.64 -8.89 1.72
N MET A 24 -0.38 -8.61 1.38
CA MET A 24 0.05 -8.56 -0.03
C MET A 24 -0.16 -9.88 -0.77
N ARG A 25 0.10 -11.02 -0.12
CA ARG A 25 -0.13 -12.35 -0.70
C ARG A 25 -1.61 -12.58 -1.00
N ARG A 26 -2.50 -12.24 -0.06
CA ARG A 26 -3.94 -12.46 -0.21
C ARG A 26 -4.55 -11.55 -1.29
N HIS A 27 -4.19 -10.28 -1.29
CA HIS A 27 -4.84 -9.29 -2.14
C HIS A 27 -4.16 -9.13 -3.51
N ILE A 28 -2.83 -9.19 -3.56
CA ILE A 28 -2.08 -8.87 -4.78
C ILE A 28 -1.43 -10.11 -5.39
N HIS A 29 -0.53 -10.79 -4.67
CA HIS A 29 0.31 -11.84 -5.27
C HIS A 29 -0.50 -13.07 -5.69
N SER A 30 -1.52 -13.47 -4.93
CA SER A 30 -2.40 -14.60 -5.25
C SER A 30 -3.14 -14.43 -6.59
N GLN A 31 -3.35 -13.19 -7.05
CA GLN A 31 -4.06 -12.92 -8.29
C GLN A 31 -3.20 -13.18 -9.53
N GLY A 32 -1.87 -13.22 -9.39
CA GLY A 32 -0.95 -13.46 -10.49
C GLY A 32 -1.24 -12.59 -11.71
N ARG A 33 -1.43 -13.21 -12.88
CA ARG A 33 -1.82 -12.53 -14.14
C ARG A 33 -3.33 -12.66 -14.45
N LYS A 34 -4.17 -12.94 -13.45
CA LYS A 34 -5.61 -13.14 -13.64
C LYS A 34 -6.34 -11.88 -14.09
N TYR A 35 -5.85 -10.71 -13.68
CA TYR A 35 -6.43 -9.41 -13.97
C TYR A 35 -5.38 -8.47 -14.57
N PRO A 36 -5.77 -7.60 -15.53
CA PRO A 36 -4.98 -6.43 -15.88
C PRO A 36 -4.74 -5.55 -14.64
N PRO A 37 -3.59 -4.84 -14.54
CA PRO A 37 -3.25 -4.05 -13.35
C PRO A 37 -4.34 -3.08 -12.90
N GLU A 38 -4.99 -2.37 -13.83
CA GLU A 38 -6.06 -1.43 -13.49
C GLU A 38 -7.27 -2.11 -12.84
N GLN A 39 -7.66 -3.30 -13.35
CA GLN A 39 -8.79 -4.05 -12.80
C GLN A 39 -8.46 -4.65 -11.44
N LEU A 40 -7.22 -5.13 -11.26
CA LEU A 40 -6.74 -5.64 -9.98
C LEU A 40 -6.83 -4.57 -8.89
N LEU A 41 -6.35 -3.36 -9.18
CA LEU A 41 -6.35 -2.27 -8.20
C LEU A 41 -7.78 -1.82 -7.86
N LYS A 42 -8.66 -1.66 -8.86
CA LYS A 42 -10.08 -1.33 -8.61
C LYS A 42 -10.76 -2.37 -7.72
N ARG A 43 -10.43 -3.65 -7.91
CA ARG A 43 -11.00 -4.76 -7.14
C ARG A 43 -10.49 -4.80 -5.69
N GLU A 44 -9.17 -4.72 -5.49
CA GLU A 44 -8.54 -5.00 -4.19
C GLU A 44 -8.33 -3.74 -3.35
N ILE A 45 -8.23 -2.58 -3.98
CA ILE A 45 -7.98 -1.28 -3.32
C ILE A 45 -9.19 -0.34 -3.47
N GLY A 46 -10.14 -0.66 -4.37
CA GLY A 46 -11.36 0.13 -4.60
C GLY A 46 -11.18 1.29 -5.58
N GLU A 47 -9.96 1.55 -6.02
CA GLU A 47 -9.62 2.61 -6.97
C GLU A 47 -8.62 2.13 -8.03
N GLY A 48 -8.60 2.80 -9.19
CA GLY A 48 -7.64 2.50 -10.26
C GLY A 48 -6.25 3.05 -9.99
N ILE A 49 -5.38 3.01 -11.01
CA ILE A 49 -4.05 3.62 -10.95
C ILE A 49 -4.20 5.14 -10.78
N ARG A 50 -3.60 5.68 -9.72
CA ARG A 50 -3.61 7.10 -9.35
C ARG A 50 -2.24 7.54 -8.86
N ALA A 51 -1.85 8.76 -9.19
CA ALA A 51 -0.56 9.31 -8.78
C ALA A 51 -0.63 9.95 -7.39
N GLU A 52 -1.81 10.39 -6.97
CA GLU A 52 -2.05 11.21 -5.79
C GLU A 52 -1.56 10.55 -4.49
N PRO A 53 -1.84 9.27 -4.19
CA PRO A 53 -1.33 8.64 -2.96
C PRO A 53 0.19 8.64 -2.87
N PHE A 54 0.87 8.50 -4.01
CA PHE A 54 2.33 8.54 -4.09
C PHE A 54 2.88 9.97 -3.95
N LEU A 55 2.24 10.93 -4.61
CA LEU A 55 2.62 12.35 -4.48
C LEU A 55 2.41 12.85 -3.05
N ASP A 56 1.33 12.47 -2.38
CA ASP A 56 1.06 12.82 -0.99
C ASP A 56 2.09 12.19 -0.05
N TYR A 57 2.45 10.92 -0.27
CA TYR A 57 3.52 10.25 0.46
C TYR A 57 4.86 10.98 0.30
N ILE A 58 5.26 11.30 -0.93
CA ILE A 58 6.54 11.99 -1.18
C ILE A 58 6.52 13.39 -0.58
N LYS A 59 5.50 14.20 -0.86
CA LYS A 59 5.40 15.56 -0.30
C LYS A 59 5.47 15.52 1.22
N GLY A 60 4.68 14.67 1.87
CA GLY A 60 4.68 14.55 3.32
C GLY A 60 5.97 13.97 3.90
N LYS A 61 6.67 13.08 3.19
CA LYS A 61 7.98 12.57 3.64
C LYS A 61 9.06 13.64 3.53
N TYR A 62 9.16 14.31 2.39
CA TYR A 62 10.23 15.24 2.11
C TYR A 62 10.02 16.60 2.80
N SER A 63 8.79 17.06 3.02
CA SER A 63 8.54 18.24 3.85
C SER A 63 9.00 18.02 5.29
N ARG A 64 8.79 16.81 5.85
CA ARG A 64 9.28 16.45 7.21
C ARG A 64 10.81 16.39 7.32
N ILE A 65 11.50 16.03 6.23
CA ILE A 65 12.97 15.91 6.23
C ILE A 65 13.63 17.26 5.94
N TYR A 66 13.08 18.05 5.01
CA TYR A 66 13.72 19.25 4.46
C TYR A 66 13.03 20.57 4.81
N GLY A 67 11.83 20.56 5.38
CA GLY A 67 11.19 21.75 5.96
C GLY A 67 10.63 22.77 4.96
N PHE A 68 10.07 22.32 3.83
CA PHE A 68 9.32 23.17 2.89
C PHE A 68 7.81 22.93 2.97
#